data_AF-A0A379Z2T5-F1
#
_entry.id   AF-A0A379Z2T5-F1
#
_cell.length_a   1.000
_cell.length_b   1.000
_cell.length_c   1.000
_cell.angle_alpha   90.00
_cell.angle_beta   90.00
_cell.angle_gamma   90.00
#
_symmetry.space_group_name_H-M   'P 1'
#
loop_
_entity.id
_entity.type
_entity.pdbx_description
1 polymer ?
#
loop_
_entity_poly.entity_id
_entity_poly.type
_entity_poly.pdbx_seq_one_letter_code
_entity_poly.pdbx_strand_id
1 'polypeptide(L)'
;MNNSRLFRLSRIVIALTAASGMMVNTANAKEEAKAATQYTQQVNQNYAKSLPFSDRQDFDDAQRGFIAPLLDEGILRDANGKPYYRGEDYKFDINAPAPETVNPSLWRQSQLNGISGLFKVTDRMY
;
A
#
# COMPACT_ATOMS: atom_id res chain seq x y z
N MET A 1 -3.82 66.31 -57.98
CA MET A 1 -4.06 65.70 -56.64
C MET A 1 -5.25 64.79 -56.77
N ASN A 2 -5.00 63.50 -57.02
CA ASN A 2 -6.01 62.49 -57.37
C ASN A 2 -6.15 61.53 -56.19
N ASN A 3 -7.34 61.45 -55.60
CA ASN A 3 -7.69 60.48 -54.55
C ASN A 3 -8.84 59.61 -55.02
N SER A 4 -8.55 58.34 -55.33
CA SER A 4 -9.54 57.27 -55.30
C SER A 4 -8.84 55.93 -55.03
N ARG A 5 -8.92 55.44 -53.79
CA ARG A 5 -8.53 54.06 -53.47
C ARG A 5 -9.72 53.14 -53.75
N LEU A 6 -9.62 52.40 -54.84
CA LEU A 6 -10.53 51.31 -55.19
C LEU A 6 -10.27 50.12 -54.25
N PHE A 7 -11.26 49.76 -53.43
CA PHE A 7 -11.28 48.51 -52.67
C PHE A 7 -11.30 47.33 -53.66
N ARG A 8 -10.19 46.58 -53.76
CA ARG A 8 -10.14 45.30 -54.46
C ARG A 8 -10.61 44.19 -53.52
N LEU A 9 -11.79 43.64 -53.80
CA LEU A 9 -12.23 42.34 -53.29
C LEU A 9 -11.31 41.26 -53.85
N SER A 10 -10.55 40.56 -52.99
CA SER A 10 -9.88 39.33 -53.36
C SER A 10 -10.46 38.19 -52.54
N ARG A 11 -11.27 37.36 -53.22
CA ARG A 11 -11.69 36.04 -52.79
C ARG A 11 -10.44 35.16 -52.74
N ILE A 12 -10.06 34.67 -51.56
CA ILE A 12 -9.36 33.40 -51.28
C ILE A 12 -9.04 33.41 -49.78
N VAL A 13 -9.82 32.68 -48.97
CA VAL A 13 -9.27 31.78 -47.94
C VAL A 13 -10.22 30.59 -47.86
N ILE A 14 -9.67 29.43 -48.18
CA ILE A 14 -10.31 28.13 -48.29
C ILE A 14 -10.56 27.57 -46.88
N ALA A 15 -11.69 26.88 -46.75
CA ALA A 15 -12.16 26.16 -45.59
C ALA A 15 -11.10 25.22 -44.97
N LEU A 16 -10.92 25.30 -43.65
CA LEU A 16 -10.36 24.22 -42.83
C LEU A 16 -10.79 24.45 -41.38
N THR A 17 -11.81 23.75 -40.90
CA THR A 17 -11.93 23.38 -39.48
C THR A 17 -12.74 22.09 -39.40
N ALA A 18 -11.99 21.01 -39.46
CA ALA A 18 -12.46 19.67 -39.18
C ALA A 18 -12.92 19.56 -37.71
N ALA A 19 -14.04 18.87 -37.52
CA ALA A 19 -14.41 18.10 -36.34
C ALA A 19 -13.83 18.56 -34.99
N SER A 20 -14.60 19.35 -34.25
CA SER A 20 -14.51 19.38 -32.78
C SER A 20 -15.05 18.06 -32.23
N GLY A 21 -14.25 17.00 -32.36
CA GLY A 21 -14.41 15.82 -31.52
C GLY A 21 -14.04 16.21 -30.11
N MET A 22 -15.03 16.36 -29.22
CA MET A 22 -14.80 16.39 -27.79
C MET A 22 -14.16 15.04 -27.42
N MET A 23 -12.83 15.01 -27.34
CA MET A 23 -12.14 13.93 -26.65
C MET A 23 -12.45 14.07 -25.17
N VAL A 24 -13.47 13.34 -24.72
CA VAL A 24 -13.63 13.04 -23.31
C VAL A 24 -12.50 12.08 -22.97
N ASN A 25 -11.37 12.62 -22.52
CA ASN A 25 -10.37 11.81 -21.84
C ASN A 25 -11.03 11.33 -20.55
N THR A 26 -11.60 10.12 -20.58
CA THR A 26 -11.88 9.37 -19.36
C THR A 26 -10.53 8.94 -18.79
N ALA A 27 -9.88 9.87 -18.09
CA ALA A 27 -8.71 9.56 -17.28
C ALA A 27 -9.17 8.61 -16.18
N ASN A 28 -9.05 7.30 -16.42
CA ASN A 28 -9.04 6.30 -15.37
C ASN A 28 -7.74 6.47 -14.59
N ALA A 29 -7.70 7.48 -13.72
CA ALA A 29 -6.65 7.62 -12.74
C ALA A 29 -6.84 6.49 -11.72
N LYS A 30 -6.00 5.46 -11.82
CA LYS A 30 -5.82 4.51 -10.72
C LYS A 30 -5.27 5.32 -9.55
N GLU A 31 -6.10 5.59 -8.54
CA GLU A 31 -5.67 6.35 -7.36
C GLU A 31 -4.61 5.52 -6.62
N GLU A 32 -3.35 5.93 -6.74
CA GLU A 32 -2.24 5.29 -6.05
C GLU A 32 -2.26 5.63 -4.56
N ALA A 33 -1.73 4.72 -3.74
CA ALA A 33 -1.58 4.97 -2.31
C ALA A 33 -0.67 6.18 -2.09
N LYS A 34 -1.15 7.17 -1.33
CA LYS A 34 -0.40 8.39 -1.00
C LYS A 34 0.58 8.13 0.14
N ALA A 35 1.67 8.88 0.16
CA ALA A 35 2.58 8.89 1.31
C ALA A 35 1.88 9.42 2.58
N ALA A 36 2.42 9.10 3.74
CA ALA A 36 1.97 9.69 5.00
C ALA A 36 2.16 11.21 4.96
N THR A 37 1.16 11.96 5.42
CA THR A 37 1.31 13.41 5.59
C THR A 37 2.28 13.71 6.73
N GLN A 38 2.84 14.92 6.77
CA GLN A 38 3.67 15.38 7.88
C GLN A 38 2.94 15.26 9.24
N TYR A 39 1.63 15.54 9.26
CA TYR A 39 0.81 15.38 10.46
C TYR A 39 0.75 13.91 10.92
N THR A 40 0.50 12.99 9.98
CA THR A 40 0.47 11.54 10.27
C THR A 40 1.81 11.04 10.78
N GLN A 41 2.92 11.43 10.13
CA GLN A 41 4.28 11.10 10.56
C GLN A 41 4.53 11.59 12.00
N GLN A 42 4.17 12.84 12.31
CA GLN A 42 4.36 13.42 13.64
C GLN A 42 3.58 12.65 14.71
N VAL A 43 2.33 12.27 14.42
CA VAL A 43 1.51 11.47 15.34
C VAL A 43 2.15 10.10 15.58
N ASN A 44 2.60 9.41 14.53
CA ASN A 44 3.27 8.11 14.67
C ASN A 44 4.59 8.21 15.46
N GLN A 45 5.37 9.26 15.25
CA GLN A 45 6.58 9.53 16.04
C GLN A 45 6.29 9.80 17.52
N ASN A 46 5.17 10.43 17.85
CA ASN A 46 4.78 10.65 19.24
C ASN A 46 4.45 9.33 19.95
N TYR A 47 3.82 8.38 19.26
CA TYR A 47 3.64 7.01 19.80
C TYR A 47 4.97 6.30 19.98
N ALA A 48 5.87 6.39 19.00
CA ALA A 48 7.20 5.79 19.07
C ALA A 48 8.01 6.23 20.32
N LYS A 49 7.80 7.49 20.76
CA LYS A 49 8.48 8.07 21.93
C LYS A 49 7.81 7.76 23.27
N SER A 50 6.49 7.51 23.28
CA SER A 50 5.70 7.43 24.52
C SER A 50 5.44 6.00 24.98
N LEU A 51 5.54 5.01 24.09
CA LEU A 51 5.25 3.62 24.40
C LEU A 51 6.54 2.82 24.71
N PRO A 52 6.46 1.76 25.54
CA PRO A 52 7.63 1.02 26.02
C PRO A 52 8.14 -0.01 25.00
N PHE A 53 8.66 0.44 23.84
CA PHE A 53 9.17 -0.46 22.80
C PHE A 53 10.45 -1.23 23.17
N SER A 54 11.14 -0.83 24.24
CA SER A 54 12.26 -1.58 24.80
C SER A 54 11.82 -2.87 25.51
N ASP A 55 10.55 -2.97 25.90
CA ASP A 55 9.99 -4.22 26.41
C ASP A 55 9.65 -5.18 25.25
N ARG A 56 10.41 -6.27 25.20
CA ARG A 56 10.31 -7.28 24.15
C ARG A 56 9.85 -8.65 24.67
N GLN A 57 9.36 -8.75 25.90
CA GLN A 57 8.92 -10.02 26.49
C GLN A 57 7.90 -10.74 25.59
N ASP A 58 6.95 -10.01 24.98
CA ASP A 58 5.93 -10.60 24.10
C ASP A 58 6.53 -11.33 22.88
N PHE A 59 7.71 -10.91 22.40
CA PHE A 59 8.39 -11.59 21.29
C PHE A 59 8.97 -12.93 21.74
N ASP A 60 9.56 -12.98 22.93
CA ASP A 60 10.09 -14.22 23.52
C ASP A 60 8.93 -15.19 23.81
N ASP A 61 7.82 -14.67 24.34
CA ASP A 61 6.62 -15.46 24.62
C ASP A 61 5.97 -15.99 23.34
N ALA A 62 5.87 -15.18 22.27
CA ALA A 62 5.30 -15.59 20.99
C ALA A 62 6.14 -16.67 20.27
N GLN A 63 7.44 -16.75 20.54
CA GLN A 63 8.33 -17.78 19.97
C GLN A 63 8.44 -19.03 20.84
N ARG A 64 7.99 -18.96 22.10
CA ARG A 64 8.13 -20.03 23.07
C ARG A 64 7.40 -21.29 22.62
N GLY A 65 8.12 -22.41 22.66
CA GLY A 65 7.54 -23.73 22.34
C GLY A 65 7.38 -24.00 20.85
N PHE A 66 7.95 -23.20 19.95
CA PHE A 66 7.95 -23.47 18.52
C PHE A 66 8.45 -24.89 18.19
N ILE A 67 7.69 -25.61 17.37
CA ILE A 67 7.99 -26.98 16.92
C ILE A 67 8.34 -27.00 15.43
N ALA A 68 7.46 -26.41 14.60
CA ALA A 68 7.56 -26.51 13.16
C ALA A 68 6.93 -25.30 12.48
N PRO A 69 7.47 -24.86 11.32
CA PRO A 69 6.86 -23.79 10.53
C PRO A 69 5.55 -24.27 9.89
N LEU A 70 4.78 -23.32 9.35
CA LEU A 70 3.63 -23.66 8.51
C LEU A 70 4.08 -24.47 7.28
N LEU A 71 3.29 -25.48 6.92
CA LEU A 71 3.51 -26.24 5.68
C LEU A 71 3.21 -25.37 4.45
N ASP A 72 3.86 -25.66 3.31
CA ASP A 72 3.70 -24.93 2.03
C ASP A 72 3.77 -23.41 2.22
N GLU A 73 4.68 -22.93 3.10
CA GLU A 73 4.85 -21.50 3.39
C GLU A 73 3.53 -20.82 3.86
N GLY A 74 2.64 -21.58 4.49
CA GLY A 74 1.34 -21.10 4.98
C GLY A 74 0.31 -20.82 3.89
N ILE A 75 0.48 -21.36 2.68
CA ILE A 75 -0.50 -21.23 1.60
C ILE A 75 -1.63 -22.24 1.81
N LEU A 76 -2.86 -21.73 1.97
CA LEU A 76 -4.07 -22.56 2.03
C LEU A 76 -4.83 -22.46 0.71
N ARG A 77 -5.20 -23.62 0.18
CA ARG A 77 -5.87 -23.78 -1.12
C ARG A 77 -7.24 -24.39 -0.96
N ASP A 78 -8.16 -23.99 -1.83
CA ASP A 78 -9.46 -24.66 -1.95
C ASP A 78 -9.31 -26.01 -2.68
N ALA A 79 -10.43 -26.73 -2.84
CA ALA A 79 -10.45 -28.03 -3.52
C ALA A 79 -10.02 -27.99 -5.00
N ASN A 80 -10.04 -26.81 -5.63
CA ASN A 80 -9.59 -26.60 -7.01
C ASN A 80 -8.12 -26.14 -7.09
N GLY A 81 -7.43 -26.07 -5.94
CA GLY A 81 -6.03 -25.66 -5.85
C GLY A 81 -5.81 -24.14 -5.82
N LYS A 82 -6.87 -23.32 -5.80
CA LYS A 82 -6.76 -21.86 -5.75
C LYS A 82 -6.36 -21.40 -4.34
N PRO A 83 -5.27 -20.61 -4.19
CA PRO A 83 -4.94 -20.00 -2.91
C PRO A 83 -6.05 -19.07 -2.42
N TYR A 84 -6.47 -19.22 -1.17
CA TYR A 84 -7.38 -18.27 -0.50
C TYR A 84 -6.74 -17.59 0.72
N TYR A 85 -5.62 -18.12 1.22
CA TYR A 85 -4.82 -17.51 2.29
C TYR A 85 -3.34 -17.80 2.07
N ARG A 86 -2.48 -16.85 2.48
CA ARG A 86 -1.02 -16.96 2.43
C ARG A 86 -0.46 -16.39 3.72
N GLY A 87 0.10 -17.24 4.58
CA GLY A 87 0.67 -16.80 5.87
C GLY A 87 1.82 -15.80 5.71
N GLU A 88 2.71 -16.04 4.73
CA GLU A 88 3.88 -15.19 4.50
C GLU A 88 3.54 -13.76 4.07
N ASP A 89 2.32 -13.48 3.56
CA ASP A 89 1.88 -12.10 3.27
C ASP A 89 1.80 -11.23 4.54
N TYR A 90 1.77 -11.85 5.72
CA TYR A 90 1.71 -11.20 7.04
C TYR A 90 2.97 -11.42 7.88
N LYS A 91 4.03 -11.98 7.29
CA LYS A 91 5.30 -12.18 7.99
C LYS A 91 6.17 -10.94 7.87
N PHE A 92 6.00 -10.05 8.83
CA PHE A 92 6.83 -8.85 8.94
C PHE A 92 8.14 -9.19 9.66
N ASP A 93 9.25 -8.59 9.21
CA ASP A 93 10.52 -8.67 9.93
C ASP A 93 10.35 -8.07 11.32
N ILE A 94 10.58 -8.88 12.36
CA ILE A 94 10.43 -8.52 13.78
C ILE A 94 11.42 -7.46 14.27
N ASN A 95 12.43 -7.12 13.46
CA ASN A 95 13.42 -6.09 13.73
C ASN A 95 13.27 -4.87 12.81
N ALA A 96 12.37 -4.91 11.83
CA ALA A 96 12.15 -3.78 10.95
C ALA A 96 11.46 -2.62 11.70
N PRO A 97 11.89 -1.36 11.45
CA PRO A 97 11.20 -0.21 11.98
C PRO A 97 9.79 -0.09 11.37
N ALA A 98 8.87 0.50 12.13
CA ALA A 98 7.53 0.78 11.63
C ALA A 98 7.58 1.77 10.45
N PRO A 99 6.92 1.50 9.32
CA PRO A 99 6.77 2.47 8.25
C PRO A 99 6.04 3.73 8.75
N GLU A 100 6.33 4.88 8.14
CA GLU A 100 5.70 6.15 8.49
C GLU A 100 4.18 6.17 8.32
N THR A 101 3.65 5.28 7.47
CA THR A 101 2.22 5.10 7.20
C THR A 101 1.51 4.24 8.23
N VAL A 102 2.22 3.63 9.19
CA VAL A 102 1.65 2.68 10.16
C VAL A 102 1.96 3.15 11.58
N ASN A 103 0.97 3.04 12.47
CA ASN A 103 1.19 3.28 13.89
C ASN A 103 2.22 2.26 14.45
N PRO A 104 3.26 2.69 15.18
CA PRO A 104 4.32 1.78 15.62
C PRO A 104 3.85 0.70 16.62
N SER A 105 2.81 0.95 17.42
CA SER A 105 2.22 -0.07 18.29
C SER A 105 1.50 -1.14 17.47
N LEU A 106 0.77 -0.73 16.43
CA LEU A 106 0.11 -1.65 15.53
C LEU A 106 1.15 -2.47 14.75
N TRP A 107 2.23 -1.83 14.29
CA TRP A 107 3.33 -2.51 13.61
C TRP A 107 3.96 -3.60 14.47
N ARG A 108 4.25 -3.31 15.75
CA ARG A 108 4.72 -4.31 16.73
C ARG A 108 3.74 -5.49 16.83
N GLN A 109 2.44 -5.22 16.92
CA GLN A 109 1.43 -6.28 16.99
C GLN A 109 1.36 -7.09 15.69
N SER A 110 1.52 -6.45 14.53
CA SER A 110 1.58 -7.13 13.24
C SER A 110 2.81 -8.05 13.14
N GLN A 111 3.96 -7.61 13.63
CA GLN A 111 5.18 -8.44 13.73
C GLN A 111 4.95 -9.66 14.64
N LEU A 112 4.34 -9.45 15.81
CA LEU A 112 4.00 -10.54 16.75
C LEU A 112 3.03 -11.56 16.11
N ASN A 113 1.96 -11.07 15.49
CA ASN A 113 0.96 -11.93 14.85
C ASN A 113 1.51 -12.67 13.60
N GLY A 114 2.60 -12.18 13.01
CA GLY A 114 3.30 -12.84 11.90
C GLY A 114 4.13 -14.05 12.35
N ILE A 115 4.41 -14.19 13.65
CA ILE A 115 5.07 -15.38 14.21
C ILE A 115 4.06 -16.53 14.17
N SER A 116 4.29 -17.49 13.27
CA SER A 116 3.34 -18.54 12.94
C SER A 116 4.02 -19.89 12.77
N GLY A 117 3.27 -20.95 13.03
CA GLY A 117 3.77 -22.32 13.07
C GLY A 117 2.97 -23.18 14.04
N LEU A 118 3.47 -24.39 14.26
CA LEU A 118 3.02 -25.27 15.33
C LEU A 118 3.85 -24.98 16.58
N PHE A 119 3.18 -24.78 17.71
CA PHE A 119 3.81 -24.53 19.01
C PHE A 119 3.44 -25.63 20.00
N LYS A 120 4.18 -25.73 21.10
CA LYS A 120 3.85 -26.55 22.26
C LYS A 120 3.65 -25.62 23.44
N VAL A 121 2.48 -25.68 24.07
CA VAL A 121 2.23 -24.94 25.31
C VAL A 121 2.60 -25.77 26.53
N THR A 122 2.15 -27.02 26.57
CA THR A 122 2.50 -27.99 27.63
C THR A 122 2.40 -29.42 27.09
N ASP A 123 2.60 -30.43 27.94
CA ASP A 123 2.43 -31.82 27.54
C ASP A 123 1.03 -32.05 26.95
N ARG A 124 1.01 -32.61 25.72
CA ARG A 124 -0.20 -32.87 24.93
C ARG A 124 -1.05 -31.63 24.58
N MET A 125 -0.53 -30.41 24.72
CA MET A 125 -1.19 -29.17 24.30
C MET A 125 -0.29 -28.40 23.34
N TYR A 126 -0.81 -28.17 22.15
CA TYR A 126 -0.12 -27.58 21.01
C TYR A 126 -0.91 -26.39 20.48
#